data_AF-A0A957ZCM9-F1
#
_entry.id   AF-A0A957ZCM9-F1
#
_cell.length_a   1.000
_cell.length_b   1.000
_cell.length_c   1.000
_cell.angle_alpha   90.00
_cell.angle_beta   90.00
_cell.angle_gamma   90.00
#
_symmetry.space_group_name_H-M   'P 1'
#
loop_
_entity.id
_entity.type
_entity.pdbx_description
1 polymer ?
#
loop_
_entity_poly.entity_id
_entity_poly.type
_entity_poly.pdbx_seq_one_letter_code
_entity_poly.pdbx_strand_id
1 'polypeptide(L)'
;MNTLTFKHWNWLDNGMLPLLLAVVRSCWWRPWLMLIQRLLAPAEPGVVLPVWLLMSVPLLSLLLARLVAPPTEELSSMVRPEPMPKASLSSRIGIALLGLIVILLVLWLQLYRSQFGLLNGAWLAALGDALIHWHSDAIPGAVLIGIFTAFLWLRGLLDASMRMAHDDVWTVFQTGIVALVLYLVFSAIGGLTLTGWDGALALVLLGSGMAALAASSLKVTAGLDRALGAGQRTTASTP
;
A
#
# COMPACT_ATOMS: atom_id res chain seq x y z
N MET A 1 -35.95 13.99 -0.50
CA MET A 1 -34.98 14.57 -1.45
C MET A 1 -33.68 14.73 -0.69
N ASN A 2 -32.77 13.77 -0.82
CA ASN A 2 -31.51 13.74 -0.06
C ASN A 2 -30.55 14.76 -0.68
N THR A 3 -30.29 15.85 0.05
CA THR A 3 -29.21 16.76 -0.27
C THR A 3 -27.89 16.03 -0.07
N LEU A 4 -27.28 15.60 -1.18
CA LEU A 4 -25.87 15.20 -1.24
C LEU A 4 -25.04 16.42 -0.83
N THR A 5 -24.76 16.55 0.47
CA THR A 5 -23.72 17.44 0.97
C THR A 5 -22.40 16.91 0.42
N PHE A 6 -21.94 17.49 -0.70
CA PHE A 6 -20.59 17.30 -1.21
C PHE A 6 -19.61 17.78 -0.14
N LYS A 7 -19.23 16.84 0.74
CA LYS A 7 -18.23 17.01 1.78
C LYS A 7 -16.93 17.46 1.10
N HIS A 8 -16.32 18.54 1.61
CA HIS A 8 -15.03 19.02 1.11
C HIS A 8 -14.03 17.86 1.11
N TRP A 9 -13.73 17.34 -0.08
CA TRP A 9 -12.76 16.27 -0.23
C TRP A 9 -11.39 16.84 0.12
N ASN A 10 -10.87 16.50 1.29
CA ASN A 10 -9.55 16.94 1.71
C ASN A 10 -8.49 16.16 0.90
N TRP A 11 -8.19 16.66 -0.30
CA TRP A 11 -7.33 16.01 -1.30
C TRP A 11 -5.94 15.67 -0.75
N LEU A 12 -5.45 16.48 0.19
CA LEU A 12 -4.19 16.26 0.90
C LEU A 12 -4.21 14.96 1.73
N ASP A 13 -5.25 14.78 2.56
CA ASP A 13 -5.37 13.66 3.51
C ASP A 13 -5.90 12.38 2.87
N ASN A 14 -6.73 12.51 1.83
CA ASN A 14 -7.41 11.40 1.20
C ASN A 14 -6.79 10.94 -0.12
N GLY A 15 -5.91 11.76 -0.72
CA GLY A 15 -5.25 11.43 -1.98
C GLY A 15 -3.73 11.49 -1.88
N MET A 16 -3.18 12.67 -1.59
CA MET A 16 -1.75 12.93 -1.72
C MET A 16 -0.89 12.16 -0.70
N LEU A 17 -1.26 12.19 0.58
CA LEU A 17 -0.53 11.46 1.64
C LEU A 17 -0.53 9.94 1.44
N PRO A 18 -1.68 9.28 1.18
CA PRO A 18 -1.71 7.85 0.85
C PRO A 18 -0.86 7.50 -0.37
N LEU A 19 -0.89 8.34 -1.41
CA LEU A 19 -0.11 8.12 -2.63
C LEU A 19 1.39 8.22 -2.38
N LEU A 20 1.84 9.25 -1.67
CA LEU A 20 3.25 9.41 -1.30
C LEU A 20 3.74 8.24 -0.43
N LEU A 21 2.94 7.81 0.54
CA LEU A 21 3.27 6.64 1.37
C LEU A 21 3.31 5.35 0.56
N ALA A 22 2.38 5.15 -0.39
CA ALA A 22 2.41 4.01 -1.29
C ALA A 22 3.71 4.02 -2.11
N VAL A 23 4.12 5.18 -2.63
CA VAL A 23 5.38 5.32 -3.38
C VAL A 23 6.59 4.98 -2.50
N VAL A 24 6.71 5.58 -1.32
CA VAL A 24 7.80 5.27 -0.37
C VAL A 24 7.86 3.78 -0.08
N ARG A 25 6.70 3.14 0.16
CA ARG A 25 6.62 1.71 0.47
C ARG A 25 6.95 0.80 -0.69
N SER A 26 6.46 1.10 -1.88
CA SER A 26 6.83 0.36 -3.09
C SER A 26 8.34 0.42 -3.35
N CYS A 27 9.00 1.54 -3.01
CA CYS A 27 10.44 1.67 -3.18
C CYS A 27 11.24 0.72 -2.29
N TRP A 28 10.83 0.50 -1.03
CA TRP A 28 11.55 -0.43 -0.16
C TRP A 28 11.02 -1.87 -0.23
N TRP A 29 9.76 -2.13 -0.58
CA TRP A 29 9.27 -3.51 -0.73
C TRP A 29 9.87 -4.24 -1.91
N ARG A 30 10.02 -3.56 -3.05
CA ARG A 30 10.53 -4.16 -4.28
C ARG A 30 11.85 -4.92 -4.12
N PRO A 31 12.92 -4.34 -3.53
CA PRO A 31 14.19 -5.04 -3.37
C PRO A 31 14.07 -6.31 -2.51
N TRP A 32 13.24 -6.28 -1.47
CA TRP A 32 12.98 -7.45 -0.63
C TRP A 32 12.20 -8.55 -1.36
N LEU A 33 11.18 -8.18 -2.15
CA LEU A 33 10.43 -9.16 -2.96
C LEU A 33 11.32 -9.83 -4.01
N MET A 34 12.22 -9.07 -4.63
CA MET A 34 13.22 -9.61 -5.56
C MET A 34 14.17 -10.60 -4.86
N LEU A 35 14.60 -10.28 -3.65
CA LEU A 35 15.47 -11.15 -2.86
C LEU A 35 14.77 -12.46 -2.49
N ILE A 36 13.52 -12.37 -2.02
CA ILE A 36 12.67 -13.53 -1.70
C ILE A 36 12.46 -14.39 -2.95
N GLN A 37 12.14 -13.80 -4.10
CA GLN A 37 11.99 -14.56 -5.33
C GLN A 37 13.28 -15.27 -5.74
N ARG A 38 14.43 -14.60 -5.69
CA ARG A 38 15.72 -15.24 -6.02
C ARG A 38 16.01 -16.45 -5.13
N LEU A 39 15.57 -16.43 -3.88
CA LEU A 39 15.74 -17.53 -2.93
C LEU A 39 14.73 -18.67 -3.15
N LEU A 40 13.45 -18.37 -3.42
CA LEU A 40 12.39 -19.38 -3.48
C LEU A 40 12.02 -19.86 -4.90
N ALA A 41 12.33 -19.08 -5.92
CA ALA A 41 12.05 -19.38 -7.33
C ALA A 41 13.20 -18.91 -8.25
N PRO A 42 14.41 -19.49 -8.11
CA PRO A 42 15.56 -19.10 -8.91
C PRO A 42 15.38 -19.36 -10.41
N ALA A 43 14.52 -20.32 -10.79
CA ALA A 43 14.27 -20.73 -12.16
C ALA A 43 13.42 -19.73 -12.98
N GLU A 44 12.78 -18.75 -12.35
CA GLU A 44 11.87 -17.81 -13.03
C GLU A 44 12.36 -16.35 -12.98
N PRO A 45 13.37 -15.97 -13.79
CA PRO A 45 13.90 -14.61 -13.85
C PRO A 45 12.88 -13.67 -14.54
N GLY A 46 11.94 -13.14 -13.78
CA GLY A 46 10.93 -12.18 -14.30
C GLY A 46 9.65 -12.07 -13.47
N VAL A 47 9.42 -13.00 -12.55
CA VAL A 47 8.22 -13.10 -11.71
C VAL A 47 8.25 -12.13 -10.51
N VAL A 48 8.68 -10.89 -10.73
CA VAL A 48 8.52 -9.81 -9.75
C VAL A 48 7.31 -8.99 -10.14
N LEU A 49 6.48 -8.62 -9.16
CA LEU A 49 5.45 -7.60 -9.39
C LEU A 49 6.10 -6.31 -9.90
N PRO A 50 5.67 -5.79 -11.06
CA PRO A 50 6.15 -4.52 -11.57
C PRO A 50 5.77 -3.38 -10.61
N VAL A 51 6.57 -2.31 -10.65
CA VAL A 51 6.44 -1.15 -9.75
C VAL A 51 5.02 -0.59 -9.74
N TRP A 52 4.37 -0.53 -10.90
CA TRP A 52 3.02 0.01 -11.01
C TRP A 52 1.96 -0.86 -10.29
N LEU A 53 2.14 -2.18 -10.20
CA LEU A 53 1.28 -3.07 -9.40
C LEU A 53 1.59 -2.99 -7.90
N LEU A 54 2.86 -2.83 -7.55
CA LEU A 54 3.28 -2.59 -6.16
C LEU A 54 2.65 -1.32 -5.58
N MET A 55 2.38 -0.32 -6.43
CA MET A 55 1.70 0.91 -6.04
C MET A 55 0.17 0.77 -6.13
N SER A 56 -0.36 0.20 -7.22
CA SER A 56 -1.80 0.22 -7.49
C SER A 56 -2.60 -0.72 -6.61
N VAL A 57 -2.11 -1.92 -6.29
CA VAL A 57 -2.82 -2.91 -5.45
C VAL A 57 -3.11 -2.37 -4.04
N PRO A 58 -2.13 -1.87 -3.27
CA PRO A 58 -2.41 -1.34 -1.94
C PRO A 58 -3.27 -0.06 -2.00
N LEU A 59 -3.09 0.80 -3.02
CA LEU A 59 -3.92 1.98 -3.21
C LEU A 59 -5.39 1.63 -3.51
N LEU A 60 -5.62 0.65 -4.39
CA LEU A 60 -6.96 0.15 -4.71
C LEU A 60 -7.62 -0.44 -3.46
N SER A 61 -6.89 -1.26 -2.71
CA SER A 61 -7.37 -1.84 -1.45
C SER A 61 -7.74 -0.75 -0.43
N LEU A 62 -6.88 0.26 -0.26
CA LEU A 62 -7.13 1.40 0.63
C LEU A 62 -8.37 2.19 0.20
N LEU A 63 -8.51 2.50 -1.08
CA LEU A 63 -9.66 3.24 -1.62
C LEU A 63 -10.96 2.46 -1.38
N LEU A 64 -10.97 1.17 -1.70
CA LEU A 64 -12.14 0.32 -1.50
C LEU A 64 -12.51 0.19 -0.02
N ALA A 65 -11.52 0.02 0.85
CA ALA A 65 -11.75 -0.02 2.29
C ALA A 65 -12.35 1.29 2.82
N ARG A 66 -11.90 2.45 2.33
CA ARG A 66 -12.45 3.76 2.70
C ARG A 66 -13.84 4.01 2.13
N LEU A 67 -14.17 3.46 0.96
CA LEU A 67 -15.53 3.54 0.39
C LEU A 67 -16.54 2.67 1.17
N VAL A 68 -16.08 1.55 1.72
CA VAL A 68 -16.92 0.61 2.46
C VAL A 68 -17.01 0.96 3.96
N ALA A 69 -16.00 1.63 4.51
CA ALA A 69 -16.03 2.09 5.89
C ALA A 69 -16.97 3.31 6.05
N PRO A 70 -17.84 3.34 7.08
CA PRO A 70 -18.65 4.51 7.36
C PRO A 70 -17.77 5.72 7.64
N PRO A 71 -18.19 6.94 7.25
CA PRO A 71 -17.41 8.15 7.45
C PRO A 71 -17.13 8.29 8.95
N THR A 72 -15.86 8.29 9.32
CA THR A 72 -15.48 8.72 10.67
C THR A 72 -15.92 10.17 10.79
N GLU A 73 -16.93 10.42 11.62
CA GLU A 73 -17.23 11.78 12.07
C GLU A 73 -15.94 12.40 12.61
N GLU A 74 -15.76 13.68 12.31
CA GLU A 74 -14.70 14.51 12.88
C GLU A 74 -14.97 14.69 14.37
N LEU A 75 -14.77 13.63 15.16
CA LEU A 75 -14.78 13.77 16.61
C LEU A 75 -13.50 14.49 17.00
N SER A 76 -13.70 15.80 17.15
CA SER A 76 -12.80 16.80 17.69
C SER A 76 -12.60 16.53 19.19
N SER A 77 -11.99 15.41 19.55
CA SER A 77 -11.62 15.13 20.93
C SER A 77 -10.18 14.65 21.00
N MET A 78 -9.39 15.32 21.83
CA MET A 78 -8.04 14.94 22.26
C MET A 78 -8.07 13.66 23.13
N VAL A 79 -8.85 12.67 22.72
CA VAL A 79 -9.00 11.40 23.43
C VAL A 79 -8.52 10.32 22.47
N ARG A 80 -7.53 9.58 22.97
CA ARG A 80 -6.92 8.34 22.45
C ARG A 80 -7.74 7.68 21.32
N PRO A 81 -7.13 7.34 20.17
CA PRO A 81 -7.86 6.78 19.04
C PRO A 81 -8.61 5.53 19.48
N GLU A 82 -9.94 5.63 19.61
CA GLU A 82 -10.76 4.45 19.80
C GLU A 82 -10.64 3.57 18.54
N PRO A 83 -10.50 2.24 18.70
CA PRO A 83 -10.48 1.34 17.57
C PRO A 83 -11.79 1.49 16.79
N MET A 84 -11.68 1.68 15.47
CA MET A 84 -12.83 1.88 14.59
C MET A 84 -13.94 0.84 14.85
N PRO A 85 -15.23 1.21 14.71
CA PRO A 85 -16.33 0.26 14.83
C PRO A 85 -16.09 -0.94 13.90
N LYS A 86 -16.15 -2.15 14.47
CA LYS A 86 -15.85 -3.41 13.77
C LYS A 86 -16.67 -3.46 12.49
N ALA A 87 -16.00 -3.41 11.34
CA ALA A 87 -16.64 -3.56 10.03
C ALA A 87 -17.54 -4.81 10.02
N SER A 88 -18.75 -4.66 9.48
CA SER A 88 -19.75 -5.74 9.43
C SER A 88 -19.17 -6.98 8.72
N LEU A 89 -19.59 -8.17 9.14
CA LEU A 89 -19.09 -9.43 8.57
C LEU A 89 -19.29 -9.49 7.04
N SER A 90 -20.42 -8.97 6.56
CA SER A 90 -20.71 -8.84 5.12
C SER A 90 -19.73 -7.92 4.40
N SER A 91 -19.33 -6.79 5.00
CA SER A 91 -18.30 -5.90 4.44
C SER A 91 -16.94 -6.57 4.36
N ARG A 92 -16.58 -7.38 5.37
CA ARG A 92 -15.31 -8.13 5.38
C ARG A 92 -15.26 -9.20 4.28
N ILE A 93 -16.35 -9.95 4.12
CA ILE A 93 -16.47 -10.95 3.05
C ILE A 93 -16.42 -10.26 1.69
N GLY A 94 -17.12 -9.14 1.50
CA GLY A 94 -17.09 -8.38 0.25
C GLY A 94 -15.67 -7.91 -0.12
N ILE A 95 -14.94 -7.34 0.84
CA ILE A 95 -13.54 -6.91 0.63
C ILE A 95 -12.61 -8.10 0.35
N ALA A 96 -12.82 -9.23 1.03
CA ALA A 96 -12.02 -10.44 0.80
C ALA A 96 -12.27 -11.03 -0.60
N LEU A 97 -13.53 -11.10 -1.06
CA LEU A 97 -13.87 -11.55 -2.41
C LEU A 97 -13.30 -10.63 -3.47
N LEU A 98 -13.34 -9.31 -3.25
CA LEU A 98 -12.75 -8.34 -4.18
C LEU A 98 -11.22 -8.50 -4.23
N GLY A 99 -10.58 -8.75 -3.09
CA GLY A 99 -9.15 -9.09 -3.02
C GLY A 99 -8.80 -10.34 -3.82
N LEU A 100 -9.63 -11.39 -3.73
CA LEU A 100 -9.46 -12.61 -4.52
C LEU A 100 -9.54 -12.32 -6.03
N ILE A 101 -10.50 -11.50 -6.46
CA ILE A 101 -10.64 -11.09 -7.85
C ILE A 101 -9.39 -10.32 -8.32
N VAL A 102 -8.86 -9.41 -7.48
CA VAL A 102 -7.63 -8.66 -7.79
C VAL A 102 -6.43 -9.59 -7.90
N ILE A 103 -6.28 -10.57 -7.01
CA ILE A 103 -5.21 -11.57 -7.09
C ILE A 103 -5.30 -12.35 -8.40
N LEU A 104 -6.49 -12.86 -8.74
CA LEU A 104 -6.71 -13.58 -10.00
C LEU A 104 -6.40 -12.71 -11.23
N LEU A 105 -6.82 -11.45 -11.21
CA LEU A 105 -6.56 -10.50 -12.28
C LEU A 105 -5.05 -10.22 -12.44
N VAL A 106 -4.32 -10.06 -11.33
CA VAL A 106 -2.87 -9.84 -11.34
C VAL A 106 -2.14 -11.08 -11.87
N LEU A 107 -2.55 -12.28 -11.44
CA LEU A 107 -2.00 -13.54 -11.96
C LEU A 107 -2.22 -13.68 -13.46
N TRP A 108 -3.44 -13.42 -13.92
CA TRP A 108 -3.74 -13.42 -15.35
C TRP A 108 -2.87 -12.41 -16.09
N LEU A 109 -2.77 -11.17 -15.58
CA LEU A 109 -2.05 -10.11 -16.26
C LEU A 109 -0.54 -10.39 -16.38
N GLN A 110 0.06 -11.00 -15.35
CA GLN A 110 1.50 -11.27 -15.31
C GLN A 110 1.90 -12.53 -16.07
N LEU A 111 1.17 -13.62 -15.89
CA LEU A 111 1.62 -14.94 -16.34
C LEU A 111 0.90 -15.40 -17.62
N TYR A 112 -0.38 -15.05 -17.77
CA TYR A 112 -1.25 -15.68 -18.78
C TYR A 112 -1.73 -14.72 -19.86
N ARG A 113 -1.59 -13.40 -19.70
CA ARG A 113 -2.08 -12.37 -20.64
C ARG A 113 -1.59 -12.59 -22.07
N SER A 114 -0.35 -13.05 -22.24
CA SER A 114 0.25 -13.27 -23.56
C SER A 114 -0.31 -14.50 -24.27
N GLN A 115 -0.89 -15.46 -23.54
CA GLN A 115 -1.29 -16.76 -24.06
C GLN A 115 -2.82 -16.95 -24.07
N PHE A 116 -3.54 -16.31 -23.15
CA PHE A 116 -4.97 -16.53 -22.95
C PHE A 116 -5.74 -15.22 -22.78
N GLY A 117 -6.90 -15.11 -23.42
CA GLY A 117 -7.88 -14.06 -23.11
C GLY A 117 -8.47 -14.24 -21.71
N LEU A 118 -8.86 -13.13 -21.06
CA LEU A 118 -9.34 -13.13 -19.68
C LEU A 118 -10.58 -14.01 -19.43
N LEU A 119 -11.45 -14.14 -20.45
CA LEU A 119 -12.67 -14.96 -20.37
C LEU A 119 -12.46 -16.41 -20.82
N ASN A 120 -11.25 -16.79 -21.24
CA ASN A 120 -10.98 -18.16 -21.65
C ASN A 120 -10.74 -19.05 -20.42
N GLY A 121 -11.60 -20.03 -20.15
CA GLY A 121 -11.44 -20.94 -19.01
C GLY A 121 -10.11 -21.73 -18.99
N ALA A 122 -9.40 -21.82 -20.12
CA ALA A 122 -8.12 -22.52 -20.22
C ALA A 122 -7.03 -21.96 -19.30
N TRP A 123 -6.98 -20.64 -19.05
CA TRP A 123 -5.98 -20.09 -18.13
C TRP A 123 -6.27 -20.47 -16.68
N LEU A 124 -7.54 -20.66 -16.31
CA LEU A 124 -7.92 -21.15 -14.98
C LEU A 124 -7.46 -22.60 -14.77
N ALA A 125 -7.58 -23.43 -15.81
CA ALA A 125 -7.08 -24.80 -15.80
C ALA A 125 -5.54 -24.82 -15.70
N ALA A 126 -4.85 -23.98 -16.48
CA ALA A 126 -3.39 -23.85 -16.41
C ALA A 126 -2.90 -23.31 -15.06
N LEU A 127 -3.66 -22.39 -14.44
CA LEU A 127 -3.39 -21.93 -13.09
C LEU A 127 -3.58 -23.06 -12.08
N GLY A 128 -4.68 -23.81 -12.17
CA GLY A 128 -4.93 -24.97 -11.31
C GLY A 128 -3.83 -26.02 -11.42
N ASP A 129 -3.39 -26.32 -12.64
CA ASP A 129 -2.29 -27.25 -12.90
C ASP A 129 -0.97 -26.77 -12.26
N ALA A 130 -0.63 -25.49 -12.43
CA ALA A 130 0.55 -24.88 -11.80
C ALA A 130 0.49 -24.86 -10.27
N LEU A 131 -0.71 -24.82 -9.67
CA LEU A 131 -0.89 -24.90 -8.22
C LEU A 131 -0.78 -26.33 -7.68
N ILE A 132 -1.03 -27.35 -8.49
CA ILE A 132 -1.02 -28.76 -8.04
C ILE A 132 0.33 -29.41 -8.33
N HIS A 133 0.92 -29.15 -9.49
CA HIS A 133 2.15 -29.78 -9.95
C HIS A 133 3.36 -28.88 -9.71
N TRP A 134 3.95 -29.00 -8.52
CA TRP A 134 5.18 -28.27 -8.19
C TRP A 134 6.39 -29.11 -8.62
N HIS A 135 7.30 -28.52 -9.40
CA HIS A 135 8.61 -29.14 -9.62
C HIS A 135 9.41 -29.08 -8.30
N SER A 136 10.11 -30.17 -7.98
CA SER A 136 10.58 -30.52 -6.63
C SER A 136 11.47 -29.51 -5.91
N ASP A 137 12.01 -28.48 -6.59
CA ASP A 137 13.02 -27.58 -6.02
C ASP A 137 12.70 -26.09 -6.12
N ALA A 138 11.52 -25.69 -6.64
CA ALA A 138 11.17 -24.27 -6.76
C ALA A 138 9.67 -24.00 -6.58
N ILE A 139 9.34 -22.89 -5.91
CA ILE A 139 7.96 -22.44 -5.79
C ILE A 139 7.50 -21.89 -7.16
N PRO A 140 6.33 -22.31 -7.68
CA PRO A 140 5.79 -21.76 -8.93
C PRO A 140 5.61 -20.24 -8.85
N GLY A 141 5.91 -19.53 -9.95
CA GLY A 141 5.75 -18.08 -10.00
C GLY A 141 4.33 -17.61 -9.63
N ALA A 142 3.31 -18.38 -10.00
CA ALA A 142 1.91 -18.12 -9.64
C ALA A 142 1.67 -18.07 -8.12
N VAL A 143 2.30 -18.97 -7.36
CA VAL A 143 2.17 -19.00 -5.90
C VAL A 143 2.84 -17.78 -5.27
N LEU A 144 4.06 -17.42 -5.72
CA LEU A 144 4.76 -16.24 -5.23
C LEU A 144 4.01 -14.94 -5.54
N ILE A 145 3.55 -14.74 -6.78
CA ILE A 145 2.75 -13.57 -7.15
C ILE A 145 1.46 -13.53 -6.34
N GLY A 146 0.81 -14.67 -6.14
CA GLY A 146 -0.40 -14.77 -5.32
C GLY A 146 -0.17 -14.29 -3.90
N ILE A 147 0.89 -14.79 -3.24
CA ILE A 147 1.26 -14.41 -1.87
C ILE A 147 1.63 -12.93 -1.80
N PHE A 148 2.46 -12.42 -2.71
CA PHE A 148 2.86 -11.02 -2.72
C PHE A 148 1.66 -10.09 -2.95
N THR A 149 0.76 -10.46 -3.86
CA THR A 149 -0.45 -9.66 -4.13
C THR A 149 -1.40 -9.69 -2.94
N ALA A 150 -1.58 -10.84 -2.29
CA ALA A 150 -2.37 -10.97 -1.06
C ALA A 150 -1.78 -10.11 0.08
N PHE A 151 -0.46 -10.13 0.25
CA PHE A 151 0.24 -9.28 1.21
C PHE A 151 -0.01 -7.79 0.94
N LEU A 152 0.15 -7.33 -0.30
CA LEU A 152 -0.10 -5.94 -0.69
C LEU A 152 -1.56 -5.53 -0.47
N TRP A 153 -2.50 -6.42 -0.79
CA TRP A 153 -3.92 -6.22 -0.58
C TRP A 153 -4.26 -6.04 0.90
N LEU A 154 -3.83 -6.98 1.75
CA LEU A 154 -3.99 -6.93 3.20
C LEU A 154 -3.35 -5.67 3.77
N ARG A 155 -2.20 -5.27 3.25
CA ARG A 155 -1.51 -4.08 3.74
C ARG A 155 -2.26 -2.79 3.41
N GLY A 156 -2.82 -2.66 2.21
CA GLY A 156 -3.70 -1.53 1.87
C GLY A 156 -4.95 -1.46 2.75
N LEU A 157 -5.50 -2.61 3.16
CA LEU A 157 -6.63 -2.68 4.08
C LEU A 157 -6.25 -2.24 5.50
N LEU A 158 -5.06 -2.61 5.98
CA LEU A 158 -4.52 -2.14 7.26
C LEU A 158 -4.24 -0.64 7.25
N ASP A 159 -3.77 -0.08 6.14
CA ASP A 159 -3.54 1.36 6.04
C ASP A 159 -4.85 2.15 6.02
N ALA A 160 -5.94 1.55 5.56
CA ALA A 160 -7.26 2.19 5.59
C ALA A 160 -7.83 2.32 7.01
N SER A 161 -7.41 1.47 7.96
CA SER A 161 -7.92 1.49 9.34
C SER A 161 -7.20 2.49 10.25
N MET A 162 -6.07 3.06 9.81
CA MET A 162 -5.31 4.04 10.58
C MET A 162 -5.53 5.46 10.07
N ARG A 163 -5.73 6.42 10.98
CA ARG A 163 -5.59 7.85 10.65
C ARG A 163 -4.10 8.16 10.58
N MET A 164 -3.60 8.55 9.41
CA MET A 164 -2.18 8.86 9.22
C MET A 164 -1.80 10.13 9.99
N ALA A 165 -1.06 9.96 11.08
CA ALA A 165 -0.43 11.04 11.83
C ALA A 165 0.97 11.36 11.27
N HIS A 166 1.54 12.49 11.69
CA HIS A 166 2.91 12.88 11.31
C HIS A 166 3.94 11.82 11.72
N ASP A 167 3.81 11.29 12.94
CA ASP A 167 4.70 10.27 13.49
C ASP A 167 4.67 8.96 12.67
N ASP A 168 3.51 8.62 12.09
CA ASP A 168 3.38 7.44 11.23
C ASP A 168 4.16 7.61 9.92
N VAL A 169 4.09 8.81 9.31
CA VAL A 169 4.83 9.13 8.08
C VAL A 169 6.33 9.06 8.34
N TRP A 170 6.78 9.65 9.45
CA TRP A 170 8.18 9.61 9.86
C TRP A 170 8.67 8.18 10.12
N THR A 171 7.90 7.38 10.85
CA THR A 171 8.23 5.99 11.14
C THR A 171 8.33 5.14 9.87
N VAL A 172 7.40 5.32 8.92
CA VAL A 172 7.44 4.61 7.63
C VAL A 172 8.67 5.02 6.82
N PHE A 173 9.03 6.30 6.83
CA PHE A 173 10.22 6.78 6.14
C PHE A 173 11.51 6.20 6.74
N GLN A 174 11.67 6.26 8.07
CA GLN A 174 12.81 5.65 8.76
C GLN A 174 12.92 4.14 8.50
N THR A 175 11.78 3.43 8.59
CA THR A 175 11.73 1.99 8.30
C THR A 175 12.17 1.71 6.86
N GLY A 176 11.75 2.54 5.91
CA GLY A 176 12.17 2.45 4.51
C GLY A 176 13.68 2.63 4.34
N ILE A 177 14.28 3.61 5.02
CA ILE A 177 15.74 3.83 5.00
C ILE A 177 16.47 2.62 5.59
N VAL A 178 16.09 2.16 6.78
CA VAL A 178 16.72 1.00 7.44
C VAL A 178 16.59 -0.24 6.57
N ALA A 179 15.42 -0.51 6.00
CA ALA A 179 15.18 -1.64 5.12
C ALA A 179 16.03 -1.57 3.83
N LEU A 180 16.23 -0.38 3.26
CA LEU A 180 17.07 -0.18 2.09
C LEU A 180 18.55 -0.40 2.43
N VAL A 181 19.03 0.14 3.55
CA VAL A 181 20.41 -0.08 4.02
C VAL A 181 20.67 -1.57 4.27
N LEU A 182 19.76 -2.27 4.95
CA LEU A 182 19.88 -3.70 5.17
C LEU A 182 19.90 -4.48 3.86
N TYR A 183 19.07 -4.11 2.89
CA TYR A 183 19.11 -4.71 1.55
C TYR A 183 20.46 -4.52 0.87
N LEU A 184 21.03 -3.31 0.91
CA LEU A 184 22.34 -3.02 0.32
C LEU A 184 23.47 -3.79 1.00
N VAL A 185 23.41 -3.93 2.33
CA VAL A 185 24.37 -4.75 3.08
C VAL A 185 24.24 -6.22 2.68
N PHE A 186 23.02 -6.74 2.60
CA PHE A 186 22.79 -8.14 2.23
C PHE A 186 23.17 -8.42 0.78
N SER A 187 22.93 -7.48 -0.13
CA SER A 187 23.33 -7.60 -1.53
C SER A 187 24.85 -7.58 -1.69
N ALA A 188 25.54 -6.72 -0.92
CA ALA A 188 26.99 -6.64 -0.89
C ALA A 188 27.62 -7.93 -0.33
N ILE A 189 27.08 -8.48 0.76
CA ILE A 189 27.55 -9.75 1.35
C ILE A 189 27.25 -10.93 0.42
N GLY A 190 26.07 -10.95 -0.20
CA GLY A 190 25.62 -12.02 -1.07
C GLY A 190 26.17 -11.97 -2.50
N GLY A 191 27.05 -11.00 -2.83
CA GLY A 191 27.62 -10.84 -4.17
C GLY A 191 26.57 -10.54 -5.26
N LEU A 192 25.41 -10.00 -4.88
CA LEU A 192 24.33 -9.70 -5.82
C LEU A 192 24.68 -8.42 -6.60
N THR A 193 24.72 -8.50 -7.92
CA THR A 193 24.91 -7.31 -8.75
C THR A 193 23.72 -6.36 -8.59
N LEU A 194 24.00 -5.15 -8.12
CA LEU A 194 23.02 -4.06 -8.10
C LEU A 194 22.58 -3.79 -9.54
N THR A 195 21.27 -3.74 -9.75
CA THR A 195 20.69 -3.34 -11.03
C THR A 195 20.75 -1.81 -11.13
N GLY A 196 20.86 -1.27 -12.34
CA GLY A 196 20.90 0.20 -12.55
C GLY A 196 19.67 0.96 -11.98
N TRP A 197 18.60 0.25 -11.63
CA TRP A 197 17.38 0.79 -11.03
C TRP A 197 17.49 1.01 -9.51
N ASP A 198 18.48 0.42 -8.83
CA ASP A 198 18.57 0.48 -7.35
C ASP A 198 18.91 1.89 -6.86
N GLY A 199 19.74 2.63 -7.61
CA GLY A 199 20.02 4.04 -7.35
C GLY A 199 18.78 4.94 -7.57
N ALA A 200 17.99 4.66 -8.59
CA ALA A 200 16.74 5.38 -8.84
C ALA A 200 15.71 5.13 -7.71
N LEU A 201 15.63 3.90 -7.19
CA LEU A 201 14.77 3.58 -6.04
C LEU A 201 15.15 4.37 -4.79
N ALA A 202 16.45 4.52 -4.50
CA ALA A 202 16.93 5.32 -3.37
C ALA A 202 16.54 6.80 -3.53
N LEU A 203 16.71 7.38 -4.72
CA LEU A 203 16.33 8.76 -5.02
C LEU A 203 14.82 8.98 -4.92
N VAL A 204 14.01 8.06 -5.45
CA VAL A 204 12.55 8.14 -5.36
C VAL A 204 12.09 7.98 -3.91
N LEU A 205 12.67 7.06 -3.13
CA LEU A 205 12.37 6.90 -1.71
C LEU A 205 12.70 8.17 -0.92
N LEU A 206 13.87 8.76 -1.15
CA LEU A 206 14.29 9.98 -0.48
C LEU A 206 13.41 11.17 -0.86
N GLY A 207 13.18 11.37 -2.17
CA GLY A 207 12.36 12.47 -2.69
C GLY A 207 10.90 12.38 -2.24
N SER A 208 10.29 11.19 -2.35
CA SER A 208 8.90 10.98 -1.89
C SER A 208 8.77 11.06 -0.37
N GLY A 209 9.77 10.58 0.38
CA GLY A 209 9.80 10.69 1.84
C GLY A 209 9.92 12.14 2.32
N MET A 210 10.81 12.92 1.71
CA MET A 210 10.93 14.36 2.00
C MET A 210 9.64 15.11 1.65
N ALA A 211 9.02 14.82 0.51
CA ALA A 211 7.75 15.42 0.12
C ALA A 211 6.62 15.06 1.10
N ALA A 212 6.55 13.81 1.55
CA ALA A 212 5.56 13.35 2.52
C ALA A 212 5.72 14.05 3.88
N LEU A 213 6.96 14.21 4.35
CA LEU A 213 7.26 14.91 5.59
C LEU A 213 6.96 16.41 5.49
N ALA A 214 7.29 17.05 4.37
CA ALA A 214 6.95 18.44 4.12
C ALA A 214 5.42 18.65 4.14
N ALA A 215 4.67 17.81 3.41
CA ALA A 215 3.21 17.86 3.40
C ALA A 215 2.59 17.64 4.79
N SER A 216 3.18 16.72 5.56
CA SER A 216 2.73 16.44 6.92
C SER A 216 3.04 17.59 7.89
N SER A 217 4.22 18.23 7.76
CA SER A 217 4.58 19.40 8.58
C SER A 217 3.67 20.61 8.34
N LEU A 218 3.29 20.86 7.07
CA LEU A 218 2.33 21.90 6.69
C LEU A 218 0.97 21.71 7.34
N LYS A 219 0.54 20.45 7.51
CA LYS A 219 -0.71 20.11 8.19
C LYS A 219 -0.66 20.44 9.68
N VAL A 220 0.47 20.16 10.33
CA VAL A 220 0.68 20.50 11.75
C VAL A 220 0.64 22.02 11.95
N THR A 221 1.33 22.79 11.11
CA THR A 221 1.35 24.26 11.20
C THR A 221 -0.02 24.87 10.90
N ALA A 222 -0.73 24.40 9.87
CA ALA A 222 -2.07 24.90 9.54
C ALA A 222 -3.11 24.54 10.61
N GLY A 223 -2.96 23.38 11.27
CA GLY A 223 -3.79 22.96 12.40
C GLY A 223 -3.55 23.83 13.64
N LEU A 224 -2.27 24.14 13.93
CA LEU A 224 -1.89 25.00 15.05
C LEU A 224 -2.43 26.42 14.88
N ASP A 225 -2.31 26.99 13.68
CA ASP A 225 -2.79 28.35 13.38
C ASP A 225 -4.32 28.46 13.53
N ARG A 226 -5.07 27.44 13.07
CA ARG A 226 -6.53 27.37 13.33
C ARG A 226 -6.86 27.24 14.81
N ALA A 227 -6.10 26.44 15.57
CA ALA A 227 -6.34 26.24 17.00
C ALA A 227 -6.08 27.53 17.79
N LEU A 228 -5.00 28.25 17.46
CA LEU A 228 -4.68 29.55 18.07
C LEU A 228 -5.71 30.62 17.68
N GLY A 229 -6.09 30.71 16.41
CA GLY A 229 -7.11 31.64 15.94
C GLY A 229 -8.52 31.36 16.50
N ALA A 230 -8.87 30.09 16.71
CA ALA A 230 -10.11 29.71 17.39
C ALA A 230 -10.07 30.09 18.87
N GLY A 231 -8.96 29.80 19.58
CA GLY A 231 -8.78 30.17 20.99
C GLY A 231 -8.84 31.69 21.25
N GLN A 232 -8.34 32.50 20.32
CA GLN A 232 -8.46 33.97 20.37
C GLN A 232 -9.91 34.44 20.19
N ARG A 233 -10.72 33.75 19.38
CA ARG A 233 -12.15 34.08 19.20
C ARG A 233 -12.99 33.68 20.40
N THR A 234 -12.69 32.55 21.06
CA THR A 234 -13.40 32.13 22.27
C THR A 234 -13.10 33.05 23.46
N THR A 235 -11.84 33.46 23.63
CA THR A 235 -11.43 34.40 24.70
C THR A 235 -11.96 35.83 24.48
N ALA A 236 -12.08 36.27 23.23
CA ALA A 236 -12.73 37.56 22.91
C ALA A 236 -14.27 37.55 23.10
N SER A 237 -14.89 36.37 23.22
CA SER A 237 -16.35 36.22 23.35
C SER A 237 -16.86 36.00 24.77
N THR A 238 -15.96 35.90 25.76
CA THR A 238 -16.31 35.87 27.18
C THR A 238 -16.38 37.30 27.73
N PRO A 239 -17.56 37.80 28.13
CA PRO A 239 -17.74 39.14 28.70
C PRO A 239 -17.19 39.30 30.12
#